data_AF-A0A258KT10-F1
#
_entry.id   AF-A0A258KT10-F1
#
_cell.length_a   1.000
_cell.length_b   1.000
_cell.length_c   1.000
_cell.angle_alpha   90.00
_cell.angle_beta   90.00
_cell.angle_gamma   90.00
#
_symmetry.space_group_name_H-M   'P 1'
#
loop_
_entity.id
_entity.type
_entity.pdbx_description
1 polymer ?
#
loop_
_entity_poly.entity_id
_entity_poly.type
_entity_poly.pdbx_seq_one_letter_code
_entity_poly.pdbx_strand_id
1 'polypeptide(L)' 'IPKPAFWGGYLIKPQVIEFWQGRPSRLHDRIVYKKADKTSWKIVRLAP' A
#
# COMPACT_ATOMS: atom_id res chain seq x y z
N ILE A 1 -24.14 -8.31 26.29
CA ILE A 1 -24.66 -7.26 25.38
C ILE A 1 -24.42 -7.73 23.95
N PRO A 2 -25.46 -7.83 23.10
CA PRO A 2 -25.29 -8.24 21.71
C PRO A 2 -24.63 -7.12 20.87
N LYS A 3 -23.88 -7.52 19.85
CA LYS A 3 -23.22 -6.60 18.91
C LYS A 3 -24.27 -5.85 18.08
N PRO A 4 -24.16 -4.51 17.91
CA PRO A 4 -25.07 -3.75 17.06
C PRO A 4 -25.06 -4.26 15.61
N ALA A 5 -26.23 -4.19 14.93
CA ALA A 5 -26.40 -4.64 13.55
C ALA A 5 -25.49 -3.89 12.56
N PHE A 6 -25.26 -2.60 12.82
CA PHE A 6 -24.38 -1.74 12.01
C PHE A 6 -22.88 -1.91 12.32
N TRP A 7 -22.53 -2.63 13.39
CA TRP A 7 -21.13 -2.79 13.78
C TRP A 7 -20.47 -3.90 12.97
N GLY A 8 -19.39 -3.57 12.29
CA GLY A 8 -18.61 -4.46 11.44
C GLY A 8 -17.25 -3.86 11.11
N GLY A 9 -16.63 -4.34 10.05
CA GLY A 9 -15.34 -3.84 9.58
C GLY A 9 -15.34 -3.60 8.07
N TYR A 10 -14.34 -2.84 7.62
CA TYR A 10 -14.07 -2.60 6.20
C TYR A 10 -12.78 -3.31 5.80
N LEU A 11 -12.75 -3.82 4.57
CA LEU A 11 -11.54 -4.37 3.96
C LEU A 11 -11.09 -3.45 2.84
N ILE A 12 -9.88 -2.91 2.97
CA ILE A 12 -9.24 -2.17 1.89
C ILE A 12 -8.56 -3.16 0.95
N LYS A 13 -8.96 -3.16 -0.32
CA LYS A 13 -8.29 -3.91 -1.39
C LYS A 13 -7.31 -2.98 -2.11
N PRO A 14 -6.01 -2.98 -1.76
CA PRO A 14 -5.07 -2.00 -2.28
C PRO A 14 -4.95 -2.13 -3.80
N GLN A 15 -4.93 -0.97 -4.48
CA GLN A 15 -4.55 -0.86 -5.88
C GLN A 15 -3.10 -0.41 -6.04
N VAL A 16 -2.59 0.30 -5.03
CA VAL A 16 -1.22 0.81 -4.97
C VAL A 16 -0.73 0.72 -3.53
N ILE A 17 0.54 0.35 -3.36
CA ILE A 17 1.26 0.36 -2.07
C ILE A 17 2.61 1.00 -2.32
N GLU A 18 3.01 1.97 -1.49
CA GLU A 18 4.34 2.57 -1.52
C GLU A 18 5.07 2.23 -0.23
N PHE A 19 6.27 1.65 -0.39
CA PHE A 19 7.23 1.49 0.69
C PHE A 19 8.26 2.62 0.57
N TRP A 20 8.28 3.46 1.60
CA TRP A 20 9.21 4.58 1.71
C TRP A 20 10.21 4.29 2.83
N GLN A 21 11.49 4.30 2.51
CA GLN A 21 12.56 4.09 3.48
C GLN A 21 13.50 5.31 3.53
N GLY A 22 13.64 5.86 4.73
CA GLY A 22 14.50 6.99 5.03
C GLY A 22 15.99 6.68 4.84
N ARG A 23 16.76 7.65 4.31
CA ARG A 23 18.23 7.60 4.23
C ARG A 23 18.81 8.94 4.69
N PRO A 24 19.95 8.97 5.41
CA PRO A 24 20.56 10.22 5.88
C PRO A 24 20.96 11.18 4.74
N SER A 25 21.31 10.63 3.57
CA SER A 25 21.69 11.39 2.37
C SER A 25 20.52 12.11 1.68
N ARG A 26 19.30 12.03 2.22
CA ARG A 26 18.04 12.51 1.60
C ARG A 26 17.65 11.81 0.30
N LEU A 27 18.42 10.81 -0.13
CA LEU A 27 18.09 9.94 -1.24
C LEU A 27 17.27 8.75 -0.74
N HIS A 28 16.00 9.00 -0.48
CA HIS A 28 15.05 8.01 0.01
C HIS A 28 14.78 6.87 -0.98
N ASP A 29 14.62 5.67 -0.45
CA ASP A 29 14.20 4.52 -1.24
C ASP A 29 12.67 4.54 -1.33
N ARG A 30 12.14 4.65 -2.55
CA ARG A 30 10.70 4.66 -2.83
C ARG A 30 10.36 3.51 -3.76
N ILE A 31 9.78 2.44 -3.20
CA ILE A 31 9.37 1.25 -3.96
C ILE A 31 7.84 1.22 -4.03
N VAL A 32 7.29 1.30 -5.23
CA VAL A 32 5.84 1.32 -5.45
C VAL A 32 5.40 0.03 -6.12
N TYR A 33 4.44 -0.64 -5.50
CA TYR A 33 3.68 -1.74 -6.05
C TYR A 33 2.38 -1.18 -6.61
N LYS A 34 2.13 -1.37 -7.92
CA LYS A 34 0.87 -1.03 -8.58
C LYS A 34 0.22 -2.30 -9.10
N LYS A 35 -1.07 -2.48 -8.82
CA LYS A 35 -1.82 -3.63 -9.29
C LYS A 35 -1.94 -3.56 -10.81
N ALA A 36 -1.43 -4.56 -11.52
CA ALA A 36 -1.44 -4.60 -12.98
C ALA A 36 -2.67 -5.36 -13.50
N ASP A 37 -3.03 -6.45 -12.82
CA ASP A 37 -4.25 -7.22 -13.08
C ASP A 37 -4.82 -7.83 -11.78
N LYS A 38 -5.74 -8.80 -11.87
CA LYS A 38 -6.37 -9.42 -10.68
C LYS A 38 -5.37 -10.17 -9.79
N THR A 39 -4.26 -10.64 -10.35
CA THR A 39 -3.29 -11.57 -9.75
C THR A 39 -1.86 -11.03 -9.69
N SER A 40 -1.52 -10.01 -10.48
CA SER A 40 -0.15 -9.53 -10.65
C SER A 40 0.05 -8.07 -10.22
N TRP A 41 1.30 -7.79 -9.82
CA TRP A 41 1.76 -6.48 -9.38
C TRP A 41 2.94 -6.04 -10.22
N LYS A 42 2.91 -4.78 -10.67
CA LYS A 42 4.05 -4.10 -11.26
C LYS A 42 4.80 -3.34 -10.18
N ILE A 43 6.12 -3.51 -10.13
CA ILE A 43 6.99 -2.87 -9.15
C ILE A 43 7.82 -1.80 -9.86
N VAL A 44 7.87 -0.59 -9.31
CA VAL A 44 8.70 0.51 -9.82
C VAL A 44 9.43 1.21 -8.68
N ARG A 45 10.64 1.69 -8.94
CA ARG A 45 11.37 2.58 -8.03
C ARG A 45 11.13 4.02 -8.45
N LEU A 46 10.77 4.89 -7.52
CA LEU A 46 10.64 6.32 -7.76
C LEU A 46 11.88 7.06 -7.27
N ALA A 47 12.17 8.21 -7.90
CA ALA A 47 13.16 9.13 -7.38
C ALA A 47 12.69 9.71 -6.02
N PRO A 48 13.61 9.87 -5.06
CA PRO A 48 13.34 10.58 -3.82
C PRO A 48 13.04 12.07 -4.02
#